data_AF-A0A7W4ZZV8-F1
#
_entry.id   AF-A0A7W4ZZV8-F1
#
_cell.length_a   1.000
_cell.length_b   1.000
_cell.length_c   1.000
_cell.angle_alpha   90.00
_cell.angle_beta   90.00
_cell.angle_gamma   90.00
#
_symmetry.space_group_name_H-M   'P 1'
#
loop_
_entity.id
_entity.type
_entity.pdbx_description
1 polymer ?
#
loop_
_entity_poly.entity_id
_entity_poly.type
_entity_poly.pdbx_seq_one_letter_code
_entity_poly.pdbx_strand_id
1 'polypeptide(L)'
;MPVLALFGERGAGKSVALLLECQALEAAQAAPRWVNLGRCQTESQVRSALADAAEAQGAGEWWVFLDSVDEGLNVLPALGGLIADWIDSLPADQRGRVRLRVSCRTGRWPDILQDTLTRHWPERLQVQHMILTPLSASDVAVAAENSGLDAEVFTSG
;
A
#
# COMPACT_ATOMS: atom_id res chain seq x y z
N MET A 1 13.63 4.79 -0.19
CA MET A 1 12.96 3.89 -1.15
C MET A 1 11.70 4.57 -1.69
N PRO A 2 11.63 4.84 -3.01
CA PRO A 2 10.45 5.40 -3.66
C PRO A 2 9.21 4.52 -3.60
N VAL A 3 9.30 3.22 -3.90
CA VAL A 3 8.13 2.34 -4.00
C VAL A 3 8.29 1.09 -3.13
N LEU A 4 7.28 0.80 -2.32
CA LEU A 4 7.14 -0.45 -1.59
C LEU A 4 5.84 -1.14 -2.02
N ALA A 5 5.93 -2.39 -2.46
CA ALA A 5 4.80 -3.29 -2.56
C ALA A 5 4.85 -4.28 -1.38
N LEU A 6 3.87 -4.19 -0.49
CA LEU A 6 3.70 -5.04 0.68
C LEU A 6 2.69 -6.15 0.37
N PHE A 7 3.17 -7.38 0.35
CA PHE A 7 2.41 -8.59 0.11
C PHE A 7 2.13 -9.35 1.40
N GLY A 8 1.19 -10.28 1.34
CA GLY A 8 0.80 -11.11 2.47
C GLY A 8 -0.63 -11.61 2.33
N GLU A 9 -0.99 -12.62 3.10
CA GLU A 9 -2.34 -13.18 3.10
C GLU A 9 -3.38 -12.20 3.66
N ARG A 10 -4.66 -12.52 3.45
CA ARG A 10 -5.76 -11.76 4.07
C ARG A 10 -5.61 -11.83 5.59
N GLY A 11 -5.77 -10.69 6.26
CA GLY A 11 -5.62 -10.61 7.71
C GLY A 11 -4.16 -10.62 8.22
N ALA A 12 -3.16 -10.67 7.34
CA ALA A 12 -1.75 -10.63 7.77
C ALA A 12 -1.36 -9.31 8.49
N GLY A 13 -2.14 -8.25 8.35
CA GLY A 13 -1.84 -6.94 8.99
C GLY A 13 -1.18 -5.92 8.06
N LYS A 14 -1.21 -6.13 6.74
CA LYS A 14 -0.66 -5.19 5.73
C LYS A 14 -1.20 -3.77 5.90
N SER A 15 -2.53 -3.62 5.94
CA SER A 15 -3.19 -2.31 6.10
C SER A 15 -2.80 -1.66 7.43
N VAL A 16 -2.64 -2.44 8.50
CA VAL A 16 -2.20 -1.92 9.81
C VAL A 16 -0.77 -1.41 9.73
N ALA A 17 0.16 -2.18 9.14
CA ALA A 17 1.55 -1.78 8.97
C ALA A 17 1.67 -0.49 8.15
N LEU A 18 0.94 -0.39 7.03
CA LEU A 18 0.90 0.82 6.22
C LEU A 18 0.28 2.01 6.96
N LEU A 19 -0.78 1.78 7.74
CA LEU A 19 -1.43 2.84 8.51
C LEU A 19 -0.50 3.39 9.60
N LEU A 20 0.28 2.54 10.27
CA LEU A 20 1.28 2.97 11.25
C LEU A 20 2.37 3.84 10.60
N GLU A 21 2.85 3.47 9.39
CA GLU A 21 3.79 4.31 8.64
C GLU A 21 3.15 5.66 8.25
N CYS A 22 1.89 5.65 7.81
CA CYS A 22 1.12 6.86 7.49
C CYS A 22 0.98 7.79 8.70
N GLN A 23 0.61 7.26 9.87
CA GLN A 23 0.48 8.03 11.11
C GLN A 23 1.81 8.61 11.59
N ALA A 24 2.91 7.84 11.45
CA ALA A 24 4.24 8.35 11.78
C ALA A 24 4.66 9.52 10.89
N LEU A 25 4.31 9.48 9.60
CA LEU A 25 4.53 10.58 8.65
C LEU A 25 3.69 11.82 9.01
N GLU A 26 2.41 11.63 9.36
CA GLU A 26 1.55 12.72 9.84
C GLU A 26 2.11 13.38 11.10
N ALA A 27 2.60 12.58 12.07
CA ALA A 27 3.25 13.10 13.27
C ALA A 27 4.53 13.87 12.97
N ALA A 28 5.22 13.53 11.87
CA ALA A 28 6.36 14.26 11.34
C ALA A 28 5.97 15.46 10.45
N GLN A 29 4.70 15.88 10.47
CA GLN A 29 4.14 16.98 9.69
C GLN A 29 4.18 16.80 8.17
N ALA A 30 4.34 15.56 7.69
CA ALA A 30 4.06 15.25 6.29
C ALA A 30 2.53 15.16 6.06
N ALA A 31 2.12 15.20 4.79
CA ALA A 31 0.72 15.09 4.39
C ALA A 31 0.50 13.84 3.50
N PRO A 32 0.67 12.62 4.04
CA PRO A 32 0.45 11.39 3.27
C PRO A 32 -1.01 11.25 2.86
N ARG A 33 -1.24 10.58 1.72
CA ARG A 33 -2.58 10.33 1.17
C ARG A 33 -2.90 8.86 1.17
N TRP A 34 -4.00 8.52 1.83
CA TRP A 34 -4.51 7.16 1.90
C TRP A 34 -5.62 6.93 0.89
N VAL A 35 -5.44 5.97 0.00
CA VAL A 35 -6.43 5.55 -0.98
C VAL A 35 -6.75 4.08 -0.72
N ASN A 36 -7.96 3.81 -0.21
CA ASN A 36 -8.45 2.43 -0.08
C ASN A 36 -9.11 1.99 -1.38
N LEU A 37 -8.36 1.26 -2.20
CA LEU A 37 -8.81 0.80 -3.51
C LEU A 37 -9.87 -0.31 -3.43
N GLY A 38 -9.92 -1.05 -2.32
CA GLY A 38 -10.98 -2.02 -2.04
C GLY A 38 -12.37 -1.39 -1.86
N ARG A 39 -12.46 -0.07 -1.62
CA ARG A 39 -13.72 0.67 -1.55
C ARG A 39 -14.18 1.23 -2.89
N CYS A 40 -13.29 1.33 -3.88
CA CYS A 40 -13.63 1.81 -5.21
C CYS A 40 -14.39 0.73 -6.00
N GLN A 41 -15.55 1.08 -6.53
CA GLN A 41 -16.44 0.18 -7.28
C GLN A 41 -16.45 0.51 -8.79
N THR A 42 -15.99 1.69 -9.19
CA THR A 42 -15.95 2.11 -10.59
C THR A 42 -14.61 2.71 -10.98
N GLU A 43 -14.27 2.69 -12.27
CA GLU A 43 -13.05 3.33 -12.76
C GLU A 43 -12.99 4.83 -12.44
N SER A 44 -14.14 5.52 -12.52
CA SER A 44 -14.23 6.95 -12.20
C SER A 44 -13.88 7.24 -10.74
N GLN A 45 -14.30 6.37 -9.81
CA GLN A 45 -13.93 6.51 -8.39
C GLN A 45 -12.43 6.31 -8.18
N VAL A 46 -11.82 5.34 -8.85
CA VAL A 46 -10.37 5.12 -8.79
C VAL A 46 -9.63 6.34 -9.34
N ARG A 47 -10.00 6.81 -10.54
CA ARG A 47 -9.36 7.97 -11.18
C ARG A 47 -9.48 9.23 -10.31
N SER A 48 -10.66 9.48 -9.74
CA SER A 48 -10.87 10.61 -8.82
C SER A 48 -9.99 10.49 -7.58
N ALA A 49 -9.98 9.33 -6.91
CA ALA A 49 -9.20 9.16 -5.69
C ALA A 49 -7.68 9.28 -5.91
N LEU A 50 -7.18 8.80 -7.06
CA LEU A 50 -5.78 8.95 -7.45
C LEU A 50 -5.42 10.40 -7.83
N ALA A 51 -6.34 11.11 -8.49
CA ALA A 51 -6.16 12.54 -8.78
C ALA A 51 -6.11 13.37 -7.49
N ASP A 52 -7.08 13.16 -6.59
CA ASP A 52 -7.14 13.84 -5.29
C ASP A 52 -5.86 13.58 -4.45
N ALA A 53 -5.31 12.36 -4.53
CA ALA A 53 -4.06 12.02 -3.87
C ALA A 53 -2.85 12.78 -4.44
N ALA A 54 -2.86 13.08 -5.75
CA ALA A 54 -1.81 13.84 -6.42
C ALA A 54 -1.92 15.35 -6.20
N GLU A 55 -3.12 15.90 -5.99
CA GLU A 55 -3.30 17.33 -5.69
C GLU A 55 -2.58 17.79 -4.42
N ALA A 56 -2.36 16.87 -3.49
CA ALA A 56 -1.67 17.11 -2.22
C ALA A 56 -0.16 17.29 -2.34
N GLN A 57 0.39 17.21 -3.55
CA GLN A 57 1.83 17.28 -3.77
C GLN A 57 2.41 18.64 -3.33
N GLY A 58 3.47 18.57 -2.53
CA GLY A 58 4.23 19.74 -2.10
C GLY A 58 5.49 19.98 -2.95
N ALA A 59 6.33 20.91 -2.49
CA ALA A 59 7.66 21.13 -3.07
C ALA A 59 8.63 19.95 -2.80
N GLY A 60 8.40 19.20 -1.73
CA GLY A 60 9.23 18.06 -1.31
C GLY A 60 8.72 16.70 -1.78
N GLU A 61 9.13 15.66 -1.05
CA GLU A 61 8.56 14.31 -1.19
C GLU A 61 7.07 14.33 -0.82
N TRP A 62 6.29 13.52 -1.51
CA TRP A 62 4.86 13.35 -1.23
C TRP A 62 4.51 11.88 -1.24
N TRP A 63 3.60 11.49 -0.35
CA TRP A 63 3.38 10.10 0.02
C TRP A 63 1.99 9.64 -0.36
N VAL A 64 1.88 8.51 -1.06
CA VAL A 64 0.60 7.91 -1.42
C VAL A 64 0.59 6.44 -1.02
N PHE A 65 -0.40 6.09 -0.21
CA PHE A 65 -0.69 4.76 0.26
C PHE A 65 -1.88 4.21 -0.53
N LEU A 66 -1.64 3.17 -1.31
CA LEU A 66 -2.63 2.44 -2.11
C LEU A 66 -2.93 1.12 -1.39
N ASP A 67 -3.99 1.09 -0.60
CA ASP A 67 -4.36 -0.09 0.20
C ASP A 67 -5.39 -0.95 -0.53
N SER A 68 -5.37 -2.26 -0.27
CA SER A 68 -6.34 -3.24 -0.77
C SER A 68 -6.40 -3.34 -2.31
N VAL A 69 -5.25 -3.34 -3.00
CA VAL A 69 -5.22 -3.53 -4.47
C VAL A 69 -5.90 -4.84 -4.88
N ASP A 70 -5.65 -5.94 -4.17
CA ASP A 70 -6.23 -7.25 -4.50
C ASP A 70 -7.75 -7.30 -4.35
N GLU A 71 -8.29 -6.59 -3.35
CA GLU A 71 -9.73 -6.47 -3.13
C GLU A 71 -10.37 -5.60 -4.22
N GLY A 72 -9.74 -4.48 -4.58
CA GLY A 72 -10.19 -3.64 -5.69
C GLY A 72 -10.17 -4.40 -7.02
N LEU A 73 -9.16 -5.25 -7.26
CA LEU A 73 -9.10 -6.13 -8.45
C LEU A 73 -10.24 -7.15 -8.52
N ASN A 74 -10.88 -7.51 -7.40
CA ASN A 74 -12.05 -8.40 -7.44
C ASN A 74 -13.26 -7.72 -8.08
N VAL A 75 -13.36 -6.40 -7.96
CA VAL A 75 -14.46 -5.60 -8.51
C VAL A 75 -14.09 -5.03 -9.88
N LEU A 76 -12.87 -4.53 -10.01
CA LEU A 76 -12.37 -3.85 -11.20
C LEU A 76 -11.09 -4.54 -11.69
N PRO A 77 -11.20 -5.52 -12.60
CA PRO A 77 -10.02 -6.19 -13.19
C PRO A 77 -9.04 -5.22 -13.86
N ALA A 78 -9.53 -4.07 -14.35
CA ALA A 78 -8.71 -3.02 -14.95
C ALA A 78 -7.90 -2.18 -13.94
N LEU A 79 -8.07 -2.39 -12.62
CA LEU A 79 -7.47 -1.54 -11.58
C LEU A 79 -5.96 -1.40 -11.71
N GLY A 80 -5.24 -2.48 -12.02
CA GLY A 80 -3.79 -2.42 -12.23
C GLY A 80 -3.39 -1.44 -13.35
N GLY A 81 -4.16 -1.44 -14.44
CA GLY A 81 -4.00 -0.50 -15.56
C GLY A 81 -4.35 0.93 -15.18
N LEU A 82 -5.40 1.14 -14.40
CA LEU A 82 -5.77 2.49 -13.93
C LEU A 82 -4.69 3.13 -13.05
N ILE A 83 -4.06 2.34 -12.17
CA ILE A 83 -2.93 2.80 -11.34
C ILE A 83 -1.72 3.07 -12.23
N ALA A 84 -1.44 2.20 -13.20
CA ALA A 84 -0.35 2.40 -14.16
C ALA A 84 -0.53 3.68 -15.00
N ASP A 85 -1.74 3.90 -15.54
CA ASP A 85 -2.10 5.12 -16.28
C ASP A 85 -1.87 6.38 -15.45
N TRP A 86 -2.25 6.34 -14.17
CA TRP A 86 -2.02 7.44 -13.25
C TRP A 86 -0.53 7.71 -13.07
N ILE A 87 0.29 6.69 -12.81
CA ILE A 87 1.75 6.83 -12.70
C ILE A 87 2.37 7.39 -13.99
N ASP A 88 1.94 6.88 -15.15
CA ASP A 88 2.39 7.33 -16.47
C ASP A 88 2.02 8.81 -16.71
N SER A 89 0.88 9.27 -16.20
CA SER A 89 0.44 10.67 -16.31
C SER A 89 1.20 11.66 -15.43
N LEU A 90 1.88 11.19 -14.37
CA LEU A 90 2.68 12.07 -13.51
C LEU A 90 3.89 12.63 -14.29
N PRO A 91 4.13 13.95 -14.30
CA PRO A 91 5.38 14.54 -14.74
C PRO A 91 6.61 13.92 -14.06
N ALA A 92 7.74 13.88 -14.77
CA ALA A 92 8.97 13.24 -14.27
C ALA A 92 9.46 13.82 -12.93
N ASP A 93 9.31 15.12 -12.71
CA ASP A 93 9.68 15.78 -11.45
C ASP A 93 8.75 15.38 -10.28
N GLN A 94 7.45 15.18 -10.55
CA GLN A 94 6.50 14.69 -9.55
C GLN A 94 6.76 13.22 -9.25
N ARG A 95 7.01 12.42 -10.29
CA ARG A 95 7.33 11.00 -10.19
C ARG A 95 8.65 10.73 -9.44
N GLY A 96 9.65 11.60 -9.57
CA GLY A 96 10.89 11.50 -8.78
C GLY A 96 10.68 11.74 -7.28
N ARG A 97 9.64 12.50 -6.91
CA ARG A 97 9.35 12.92 -5.53
C ARG A 97 8.25 12.09 -4.85
N VAL A 98 7.47 11.33 -5.62
CA VAL A 98 6.43 10.47 -5.02
C VAL A 98 7.06 9.31 -4.25
N ARG A 99 6.45 8.97 -3.12
CA ARG A 99 6.74 7.81 -2.30
C ARG A 99 5.48 6.96 -2.25
N LEU A 100 5.51 5.82 -2.94
CA LEU A 100 4.38 4.91 -3.06
C LEU A 100 4.50 3.77 -2.05
N ARG A 101 3.39 3.47 -1.39
CA ARG A 101 3.20 2.30 -0.52
C ARG A 101 1.97 1.56 -0.99
N VAL A 102 2.11 0.32 -1.40
CA VAL A 102 1.03 -0.44 -2.02
C VAL A 102 0.83 -1.73 -1.26
N SER A 103 -0.39 -2.04 -0.82
CA SER A 103 -0.71 -3.36 -0.27
C SER A 103 -1.46 -4.22 -1.28
N CYS A 104 -1.10 -5.49 -1.33
CA CYS A 104 -1.77 -6.46 -2.19
C CYS A 104 -1.64 -7.88 -1.59
N ARG A 105 -2.47 -8.82 -2.04
CA ARG A 105 -2.33 -10.24 -1.70
C ARG A 105 -1.25 -10.89 -2.59
N THR A 106 -0.54 -11.85 -2.00
CA THR A 106 0.43 -12.68 -2.73
C THR A 106 -0.23 -13.34 -3.96
N GLY A 107 0.39 -13.20 -5.13
CA GLY A 107 -0.11 -13.78 -6.39
C GLY A 107 -1.26 -13.02 -7.06
N ARG A 108 -1.69 -11.88 -6.50
CA ARG A 108 -2.71 -11.00 -7.11
C ARG A 108 -2.14 -9.69 -7.66
N TRP A 109 -0.81 -9.55 -7.62
CA TRP A 109 -0.13 -8.37 -8.12
C TRP A 109 -0.30 -8.22 -9.64
N PRO A 110 -0.75 -7.07 -10.16
CA PRO A 110 -0.91 -6.89 -11.60
C PRO A 110 0.44 -6.75 -12.32
N ASP A 111 0.70 -7.58 -13.34
CA ASP A 111 1.91 -7.49 -14.16
C ASP A 111 2.06 -6.11 -14.82
N ILE A 112 0.97 -5.52 -15.31
CA ILE A 112 0.99 -4.17 -15.90
C ILE A 112 1.48 -3.11 -14.90
N LEU A 113 1.13 -3.25 -13.63
CA LEU A 113 1.60 -2.33 -12.59
C LEU A 113 3.09 -2.60 -12.31
N GLN A 114 3.51 -3.86 -12.25
CA GLN A 114 4.93 -4.23 -12.11
C GLN A 114 5.80 -3.63 -13.21
N ASP A 115 5.35 -3.75 -14.46
CA ASP A 115 6.07 -3.27 -15.63
C ASP A 115 6.19 -1.74 -15.61
N THR A 116 5.10 -1.04 -15.28
CA THR A 116 5.10 0.42 -15.14
C THR A 116 6.02 0.90 -14.02
N LEU A 117 6.01 0.23 -12.87
CA LEU A 117 6.93 0.57 -11.77
C LEU A 117 8.39 0.35 -12.18
N THR A 118 8.70 -0.77 -12.83
CA THR A 118 10.06 -1.10 -13.29
C THR A 118 10.56 -0.12 -14.35
N ARG A 119 9.66 0.36 -15.22
CA ARG A 119 9.97 1.37 -16.24
C ARG A 119 10.38 2.72 -15.63
N HIS A 120 9.69 3.15 -14.58
CA HIS A 120 9.88 4.49 -14.00
C HIS A 120 10.84 4.54 -12.81
N TRP A 121 11.04 3.40 -12.14
CA TRP A 121 11.98 3.23 -11.04
C TRP A 121 12.93 2.06 -11.34
N PRO A 122 13.80 2.20 -12.36
CA PRO A 122 14.58 1.08 -12.91
C PRO A 122 15.71 0.60 -11.99
N GLU A 123 16.13 1.40 -11.01
CA GLU A 123 17.19 0.99 -10.10
C GLU A 123 16.66 -0.05 -9.10
N ARG A 124 17.45 -1.10 -8.87
CA ARG A 124 17.06 -2.28 -8.07
C ARG A 124 16.53 -1.99 -6.66
N LEU A 125 16.91 -0.85 -6.06
CA LEU A 125 16.48 -0.46 -4.72
C LEU A 125 15.31 0.53 -4.70
N GLN A 126 14.81 0.92 -5.87
CA GLN A 126 13.75 1.91 -5.97
C GLN A 126 12.34 1.30 -5.85
N VAL A 127 12.17 0.05 -6.31
CA VAL A 127 10.97 -0.77 -6.10
C VAL A 127 11.34 -1.95 -5.21
N GLN A 128 10.78 -2.02 -4.00
CA GLN A 128 10.95 -3.20 -3.14
C GLN A 128 9.65 -3.96 -2.98
N HIS A 129 9.76 -5.27 -3.06
CA HIS A 129 8.70 -6.21 -2.74
C HIS A 129 9.01 -6.81 -1.38
N MET A 130 8.11 -6.62 -0.42
CA MET A 130 8.20 -7.21 0.90
C MET A 130 7.00 -8.11 1.13
N ILE A 131 7.20 -9.23 1.81
CA ILE A 131 6.13 -10.14 2.18
C ILE A 131 5.99 -10.09 3.70
N LEU A 132 4.80 -9.77 4.16
CA LEU A 132 4.43 -9.87 5.56
C LEU A 132 3.91 -11.29 5.80
N THR A 133 4.71 -12.07 6.51
CA THR A 133 4.40 -13.45 6.86
C THR A 133 3.34 -13.50 7.98
N PRO A 134 2.55 -14.58 8.08
CA PRO A 134 1.65 -14.76 9.21
C PRO A 134 2.37 -14.62 10.55
N LEU A 135 1.66 -14.10 11.55
CA LEU A 135 2.17 -14.03 12.92
C LEU A 135 2.52 -15.43 13.40
N SER A 136 3.68 -15.56 14.03
CA SER A 136 4.05 -16.77 14.76
C SER A 136 3.19 -16.89 16.03
N ALA A 137 3.10 -18.10 16.60
CA ALA A 137 2.42 -18.30 17.88
C ALA A 137 2.98 -17.39 18.99
N SER A 138 4.29 -17.12 18.97
CA SER A 138 4.93 -16.16 19.87
C SER A 138 4.47 -14.73 19.64
N ASP A 139 4.27 -14.30 18.40
CA ASP A 139 3.78 -12.94 18.12
C ASP A 139 2.33 -12.76 18.60
N VAL A 140 1.51 -13.81 18.47
CA VAL A 140 0.13 -13.81 18.97
C VAL A 140 0.09 -13.75 20.50
N ALA A 141 0.97 -14.49 21.19
CA ALA A 141 1.09 -14.45 22.64
C ALA A 141 1.44 -13.03 23.14
N VAL A 142 2.44 -12.39 22.53
CA VAL A 142 2.83 -11.01 22.86
C VAL A 142 1.69 -10.02 22.61
N ALA A 143 0.95 -10.17 21.50
CA ALA A 143 -0.20 -9.32 21.19
C ALA A 143 -1.36 -9.51 22.20
N ALA A 144 -1.60 -10.75 22.64
CA ALA A 144 -2.62 -11.06 23.65
C ALA A 144 -2.29 -10.41 25.00
N GLU A 145 -1.04 -10.55 25.46
CA GLU A 145 -0.57 -9.93 26.72
C GLU A 145 -0.69 -8.41 26.69
N ASN A 146 -0.28 -7.77 25.58
CA ASN A 146 -0.42 -6.33 25.38
C ASN A 146 -1.88 -5.85 25.37
N SER A 147 -2.81 -6.76 25.07
CA SER A 147 -4.25 -6.51 25.09
C SER A 147 -4.90 -6.84 26.45
N GLY A 148 -4.10 -7.26 27.45
CA GLY A 148 -4.58 -7.67 28.77
C GLY A 148 -5.26 -9.04 28.78
N LEU A 149 -5.04 -9.86 27.76
CA LEU A 149 -5.56 -11.22 27.65
C LEU A 149 -4.51 -12.24 28.10
N ASP A 150 -4.97 -13.36 28.65
CA ASP A 150 -4.11 -14.51 28.93
C ASP A 150 -3.70 -15.18 27.62
N ALA A 151 -2.39 -15.17 27.33
CA ALA A 151 -1.85 -15.69 26.08
C ALA A 151 -2.00 -17.20 25.92
N GLU A 152 -1.88 -17.99 27.00
CA GLU A 152 -2.04 -19.44 26.93
C GLU A 152 -3.48 -19.80 26.61
N VAL A 153 -4.45 -19.16 27.28
CA VAL A 153 -5.88 -19.39 27.03
C VAL A 153 -6.29 -18.93 25.63
N PHE A 154 -5.72 -17.82 25.15
CA PHE A 154 -6.08 -17.26 23.84
C PHE A 154 -5.51 -18.06 22.65
N THR A 155 -4.30 -18.63 22.80
CA THR A 155 -3.62 -19.36 21.71
C THR A 155 -3.98 -20.85 21.63
N SER A 156 -4.70 -21.39 22.63
CA SER A 156 -5.10 -22.80 22.70
C SER A 156 -6.58 -23.07 22.34
N GLY A 157 -7.33 -22.03 21.94
CA GLY A 157 -8.73 -22.07 21.54
C GLY A 157 -9.00 -22.23 20.05
#